data_AF-A0A1F3CE50-F1
#
_entry.id   AF-A0A1F3CE50-F1
#
_cell.length_a   1.000
_cell.length_b   1.000
_cell.length_c   1.000
_cell.angle_alpha   90.00
_cell.angle_beta   90.00
_cell.angle_gamma   90.00
#
_symmetry.space_group_name_H-M   'P 1'
#
loop_
_entity.id
_entity.type
_entity.pdbx_description
1 polymer ?
#
loop_
_entity_poly.entity_id
_entity_poly.type
_entity_poly.pdbx_seq_one_letter_code
_entity_poly.pdbx_strand_id
1 'polypeptide(L)'
;MTPHLAIVGGGITGLAAAYAAATSPRARDRGVRATLIESDTRLGGKILTERIDGCLIEHGPDSLLATKPWGADLCRRVGLGDRLIPTQPGRAVYVWYGGRLHPLPEGMAFGIPTRLAPILRTQLLSPGEKLRAAADLILPRRRDSGDETIGGQLRRRLGDAVVDRLAGPVLGGIYAGD
;
A
#
# COMPACT_ATOMS: atom_id res chain seq x y z
N MET A 1 -19.41 -10.48 -36.25
CA MET A 1 -19.98 -9.76 -35.08
C MET A 1 -18.86 -8.94 -34.46
N THR A 2 -19.05 -7.63 -34.25
CA THR A 2 -18.12 -6.81 -33.47
C THR A 2 -18.17 -7.24 -32.00
N PRO A 3 -17.02 -7.57 -31.37
CA PRO A 3 -17.01 -7.94 -29.96
C PRO A 3 -17.50 -6.78 -29.10
N HIS A 4 -18.27 -7.07 -28.06
CA HIS A 4 -18.71 -6.08 -27.09
C HIS A 4 -18.18 -6.46 -25.71
N LEU A 5 -17.38 -5.57 -25.12
CA LEU A 5 -16.87 -5.67 -23.76
C LEU A 5 -17.80 -4.92 -22.79
N ALA A 6 -18.44 -5.64 -21.88
CA ALA A 6 -19.12 -5.03 -20.74
C ALA A 6 -18.15 -4.95 -19.54
N ILE A 7 -18.05 -3.78 -18.93
CA ILE A 7 -17.21 -3.50 -17.77
C ILE A 7 -18.16 -3.11 -16.63
N VAL A 8 -18.15 -3.90 -15.55
CA VAL A 8 -19.03 -3.67 -14.40
C VAL A 8 -18.22 -3.06 -13.25
N GLY A 9 -18.62 -1.87 -12.81
CA GLY A 9 -17.94 -1.05 -11.83
C GLY A 9 -17.14 0.10 -12.45
N GLY A 10 -17.47 1.32 -12.05
CA GLY A 10 -16.85 2.59 -12.42
C GLY A 10 -15.77 3.08 -11.45
N GLY A 11 -15.22 2.19 -10.62
CA GLY A 11 -14.02 2.46 -9.83
C GLY A 11 -12.73 2.49 -10.67
N ILE A 12 -11.58 2.76 -10.02
CA ILE A 12 -10.28 2.87 -10.70
C ILE A 12 -9.94 1.67 -11.60
N THR A 13 -10.27 0.45 -11.18
CA THR A 13 -10.05 -0.76 -11.97
C THR A 13 -10.88 -0.77 -13.26
N GLY A 14 -12.17 -0.46 -13.18
CA GLY A 14 -13.06 -0.45 -14.34
C GLY A 14 -12.76 0.71 -15.29
N LEU A 15 -12.46 1.90 -14.76
CA LEU A 15 -12.01 3.05 -15.56
C LEU A 15 -10.69 2.76 -16.28
N ALA A 16 -9.73 2.12 -15.61
CA ALA A 16 -8.47 1.71 -16.23
C ALA A 16 -8.69 0.65 -17.32
N ALA A 17 -9.60 -0.31 -17.10
CA ALA A 17 -9.97 -1.30 -18.10
C ALA A 17 -10.65 -0.66 -19.33
N ALA A 18 -11.56 0.30 -19.12
CA ALA A 18 -12.23 1.03 -20.19
C ALA A 18 -11.22 1.86 -21.00
N TYR A 19 -10.30 2.55 -20.31
CA TYR A 19 -9.20 3.28 -20.93
C TYR A 19 -8.29 2.37 -21.76
N ALA A 20 -7.90 1.22 -21.20
CA ALA A 20 -7.07 0.24 -21.91
C ALA A 20 -7.78 -0.29 -23.17
N ALA A 21 -9.07 -0.60 -23.09
CA ALA A 21 -9.87 -1.01 -24.25
C ALA A 21 -9.95 0.09 -25.32
N ALA A 22 -10.19 1.35 -24.92
CA ALA A 22 -10.31 2.48 -25.85
C ALA A 22 -8.98 2.85 -26.55
N THR A 23 -7.85 2.62 -25.89
CA THR A 23 -6.51 2.95 -26.41
C THR A 23 -5.78 1.79 -27.07
N SER A 24 -6.27 0.55 -26.89
CA SER A 24 -5.62 -0.64 -27.43
C SER A 24 -5.76 -0.72 -28.96
N PRO A 25 -4.65 -0.77 -29.72
CA PRO A 25 -4.69 -0.99 -31.18
C PRO A 25 -5.44 -2.27 -31.53
N ARG A 26 -5.20 -3.36 -30.80
CA ARG A 26 -5.88 -4.64 -31.00
C ARG A 26 -7.39 -4.55 -30.80
N ALA A 27 -7.85 -3.73 -29.85
CA ALA A 27 -9.28 -3.52 -29.62
C ALA A 27 -9.89 -2.71 -30.77
N ARG A 28 -9.17 -1.70 -31.28
CA ARG A 28 -9.59 -0.89 -32.43
C ARG A 28 -9.66 -1.72 -33.72
N ASP A 29 -8.63 -2.50 -34.01
CA ASP A 29 -8.56 -3.36 -35.21
C ASP A 29 -9.70 -4.39 -35.24
N ARG A 30 -10.15 -4.84 -34.06
CA ARG A 30 -11.28 -5.77 -33.90
C ARG A 30 -12.64 -5.08 -33.80
N GLY A 31 -12.69 -3.75 -33.85
CA GLY A 31 -13.93 -2.97 -33.69
C GLY A 31 -14.61 -3.22 -32.34
N VAL A 32 -13.84 -3.45 -31.27
CA VAL A 32 -14.39 -3.72 -29.93
C VAL A 32 -15.14 -2.48 -29.44
N ARG A 33 -16.41 -2.66 -29.11
CA ARG A 33 -17.19 -1.65 -28.38
C ARG A 33 -17.10 -1.96 -26.89
N ALA A 34 -16.92 -0.95 -26.06
CA ALA A 34 -16.91 -1.09 -24.60
C ALA A 34 -18.08 -0.32 -23.98
N THR A 35 -18.74 -0.92 -22.99
CA THR A 35 -19.74 -0.26 -22.14
C THR A 35 -19.34 -0.43 -20.70
N LEU A 36 -19.22 0.69 -19.97
CA LEU A 36 -19.00 0.69 -18.53
C LEU A 36 -20.33 0.93 -17.81
N ILE A 37 -20.61 0.11 -16.81
CA ILE A 37 -21.83 0.15 -16.01
C ILE A 37 -21.42 0.37 -14.56
N GLU A 38 -21.86 1.47 -13.97
CA GLU A 38 -21.68 1.80 -12.56
C GLU A 38 -23.05 1.87 -11.88
N SER A 39 -23.13 1.35 -10.67
CA SER A 39 -24.32 1.36 -9.82
C SER A 39 -24.55 2.72 -9.13
N ASP A 40 -23.48 3.43 -8.79
CA ASP A 40 -23.52 4.73 -8.13
C ASP A 40 -23.83 5.88 -9.11
N THR A 41 -24.19 7.03 -8.56
CA THR A 41 -24.44 8.28 -9.31
C THR A 41 -23.15 8.95 -9.81
N ARG A 42 -21.97 8.40 -9.47
CA ARG A 42 -20.66 8.93 -9.84
C ARG A 42 -19.67 7.80 -10.14
N LEU A 43 -18.64 8.14 -10.92
CA LEU A 43 -17.47 7.30 -11.10
C LEU A 43 -16.45 7.52 -9.97
N GLY A 44 -15.43 6.67 -9.93
CA GLY A 44 -14.27 6.76 -9.03
C GLY A 44 -14.26 5.69 -7.94
N GLY A 45 -15.41 5.14 -7.57
CA GLY A 45 -15.54 4.14 -6.51
C GLY A 45 -14.97 4.67 -5.19
N LYS A 46 -13.97 3.96 -4.62
CA LYS A 46 -13.30 4.37 -3.37
C LYS A 46 -12.51 5.69 -3.48
N ILE A 47 -12.19 6.15 -4.69
CA ILE A 47 -11.52 7.45 -4.89
C ILE A 47 -12.58 8.54 -4.85
N LEU A 48 -12.47 9.42 -3.87
CA LEU A 48 -13.35 10.57 -3.66
C LEU A 48 -12.60 11.65 -2.90
N THR A 49 -12.52 12.82 -3.53
CA THR A 49 -11.98 14.04 -2.93
C THR A 49 -13.10 15.05 -2.79
N GLU A 50 -13.22 15.66 -1.61
CA GLU A 50 -14.19 16.72 -1.32
C GLU A 50 -13.47 18.01 -0.91
N ARG A 51 -14.09 19.16 -1.20
CA ARG A 51 -13.61 20.46 -0.72
C ARG A 51 -14.51 20.96 0.40
N ILE A 52 -13.98 21.04 1.62
CA ILE A 52 -14.70 21.48 2.83
C ILE A 52 -13.89 22.59 3.48
N ASP A 53 -14.50 23.76 3.72
CA ASP A 53 -13.89 24.90 4.41
C ASP A 53 -12.49 25.31 3.87
N GLY A 54 -12.31 25.23 2.55
CA GLY A 54 -11.05 25.54 1.88
C GLY A 54 -10.02 24.40 1.84
N CYS A 55 -10.27 23.30 2.55
CA CYS A 55 -9.44 22.10 2.55
C CYS A 55 -9.85 21.12 1.43
N LEU A 56 -8.88 20.34 0.94
CA LEU A 56 -9.14 19.15 0.12
C LEU A 56 -9.02 17.91 1.01
N ILE A 57 -10.07 17.09 1.06
CA ILE A 57 -10.18 15.94 1.94
C ILE A 57 -10.41 14.70 1.08
N GLU A 58 -9.53 13.71 1.22
CA GLU A 58 -9.65 12.41 0.56
C GLU A 58 -10.44 11.46 1.48
N HIS A 59 -11.52 10.89 0.97
CA HIS A 59 -12.38 9.95 1.71
C HIS A 59 -11.90 8.49 1.66
N GLY A 60 -10.91 8.20 0.81
CA GLY A 60 -10.37 6.86 0.60
C GLY A 60 -8.86 6.90 0.45
N PRO A 61 -8.30 6.54 -0.73
CA PRO A 61 -6.87 6.64 -0.95
C PRO A 61 -6.44 8.11 -1.06
N ASP A 62 -5.41 8.49 -0.31
CA ASP A 62 -4.84 9.84 -0.31
C ASP A 62 -3.60 9.99 -1.20
N SER A 63 -3.02 8.86 -1.65
CA SER A 63 -1.73 8.84 -2.29
C SER A 63 -1.49 7.56 -3.11
N LEU A 64 -0.44 7.59 -3.93
CA LEU A 64 0.04 6.48 -4.74
C LEU A 64 1.48 6.15 -4.34
N LEU A 65 1.85 4.87 -4.33
CA LEU A 65 3.25 4.47 -4.10
C LEU A 65 4.10 4.78 -5.34
N ALA A 66 4.96 5.79 -5.24
CA ALA A 66 5.86 6.19 -6.33
C ALA A 66 6.83 5.08 -6.78
N THR A 67 7.11 4.10 -5.92
CA THR A 67 7.92 2.91 -6.25
C THR A 67 7.21 1.97 -7.23
N LYS A 68 5.89 2.07 -7.40
CA LYS A 68 5.11 1.35 -8.41
C LYS A 68 4.82 2.30 -9.58
N PRO A 69 5.46 2.12 -10.75
CA PRO A 69 5.41 3.11 -11.83
C PRO A 69 4.01 3.24 -12.46
N TRP A 70 3.22 2.16 -12.44
CA TRP A 70 1.96 2.04 -13.19
C TRP A 70 0.93 3.14 -12.92
N GLY A 71 0.80 3.58 -11.66
CA GLY A 71 -0.13 4.66 -11.29
C GLY A 71 0.31 6.02 -11.85
N ALA A 72 1.58 6.37 -11.64
CA ALA A 72 2.16 7.60 -12.16
C ALA A 72 2.20 7.62 -13.70
N ASP A 73 2.46 6.46 -14.33
CA ASP A 73 2.41 6.30 -15.78
C ASP A 73 1.01 6.52 -16.33
N LEU A 74 -0.02 5.99 -15.65
CA LEU A 74 -1.41 6.24 -16.04
C LEU A 74 -1.73 7.73 -15.93
N CYS A 75 -1.38 8.39 -14.82
CA CYS A 75 -1.55 9.84 -14.65
C CYS A 75 -0.92 10.62 -15.80
N ARG A 76 0.31 10.30 -16.20
CA ARG A 76 0.98 10.95 -17.35
C ARG A 76 0.23 10.70 -18.66
N ARG A 77 -0.20 9.46 -18.92
CA ARG A 77 -0.95 9.10 -20.14
C ARG A 77 -2.28 9.83 -20.28
N VAL A 78 -2.94 10.15 -19.16
CA VAL A 78 -4.22 10.88 -19.15
C VAL A 78 -4.06 12.40 -18.94
N GLY A 79 -2.84 12.94 -19.03
CA GLY A 79 -2.57 14.38 -18.93
C GLY A 79 -2.58 14.95 -17.50
N LEU A 80 -2.47 14.11 -16.48
CA LEU A 80 -2.40 14.50 -15.06
C LEU A 80 -0.97 14.48 -14.50
N GLY A 81 0.05 14.27 -15.34
CA GLY A 81 1.45 14.15 -14.93
C GLY A 81 1.93 15.35 -14.11
N ASP A 82 1.65 16.57 -14.58
CA ASP A 82 2.10 17.82 -13.95
C ASP A 82 1.33 18.16 -12.65
N ARG A 83 0.30 17.37 -12.33
CA ARG A 83 -0.47 17.48 -11.09
C ARG A 83 0.01 16.54 -9.99
N LEU A 84 0.97 15.66 -10.30
CA LEU A 84 1.58 14.79 -9.29
C LEU A 84 2.45 15.62 -8.35
N ILE A 85 2.13 15.59 -7.06
CA ILE A 85 2.88 16.26 -6.01
C ILE A 85 3.56 15.23 -5.11
N PRO A 86 4.83 15.43 -4.72
CA PRO A 86 5.49 14.56 -3.76
C PRO A 86 4.95 14.82 -2.35
N THR A 87 5.12 13.84 -1.46
CA THR A 87 4.92 14.08 -0.03
C THR A 87 5.96 15.07 0.50
N GLN A 88 5.60 15.85 1.51
CA GLN A 88 6.53 16.80 2.14
C GLN A 88 7.72 16.05 2.78
N PRO A 89 8.95 16.59 2.66
CA PRO A 89 10.11 16.01 3.31
C PRO A 89 10.02 16.10 4.84
N GLY A 90 10.79 15.27 5.55
CA GLY A 90 10.85 15.29 7.02
C GLY A 90 9.66 14.61 7.72
N ARG A 91 8.83 13.87 6.98
CA ARG A 91 7.69 13.14 7.54
C ARG A 91 8.20 11.95 8.37
N ALA A 92 7.83 11.91 9.64
CA ALA A 92 8.10 10.79 10.54
C ALA A 92 6.83 9.95 10.74
N VAL A 93 6.99 8.64 10.78
CA VAL A 93 5.94 7.70 11.17
C VAL A 93 6.08 7.42 12.67
N TYR A 94 4.97 7.37 13.39
CA TYR A 94 4.96 7.11 14.83
C TYR A 94 4.10 5.90 15.15
N VAL A 95 4.49 5.17 16.19
CA VAL A 95 3.69 4.12 16.82
C VAL A 95 3.29 4.60 18.20
N TRP A 96 2.01 4.47 18.53
CA TRP A 96 1.51 4.71 19.88
C TRP A 96 1.75 3.48 20.76
N TYR A 97 2.58 3.60 21.79
CA TYR A 97 2.89 2.51 22.69
C TYR A 97 3.23 3.04 24.08
N GLY A 98 2.75 2.38 25.13
CA GLY A 98 3.07 2.78 26.51
C GLY A 98 2.64 4.21 26.86
N GLY A 99 1.52 4.69 26.31
CA GLY A 99 0.97 6.01 26.61
C GLY A 99 1.69 7.18 25.93
N ARG A 100 2.55 6.94 24.94
CA ARG A 100 3.24 7.99 24.18
C ARG A 100 3.52 7.59 22.73
N LEU A 101 3.79 8.58 21.89
CA LEU A 101 4.24 8.38 20.50
C LEU A 101 5.73 8.06 20.47
N HIS A 102 6.07 7.01 19.74
CA HIS A 102 7.44 6.60 19.48
C HIS A 102 7.72 6.67 17.97
N PRO A 103 8.81 7.32 17.53
CA PRO A 103 9.16 7.31 16.12
C PRO A 103 9.47 5.88 15.67
N LEU A 104 8.94 5.51 14.50
CA LEU A 104 9.29 4.26 13.85
C LEU A 104 10.77 4.32 13.45
N PRO A 105 11.59 3.30 13.75
CA PRO A 105 13.00 3.33 13.40
C PRO A 105 13.19 3.46 11.89
N GLU A 106 14.25 4.15 11.47
CA GLU A 106 14.62 4.20 10.06
C GLU A 106 15.01 2.81 9.52
N GLY A 107 14.99 2.66 8.19
CA GLY A 107 15.37 1.41 7.55
C GLY A 107 14.37 0.28 7.79
N MET A 108 13.08 0.61 7.79
CA MET A 108 11.99 -0.36 7.83
C MET A 108 11.39 -0.55 6.45
N ALA A 109 11.20 -1.81 6.04
CA ALA A 109 10.42 -2.16 4.85
C ALA A 109 9.16 -2.90 5.32
N PHE A 110 7.98 -2.28 5.16
CA PHE A 110 6.71 -2.83 5.66
C PHE A 110 6.74 -3.25 7.15
N GLY A 111 7.45 -2.47 7.97
CA GLY A 111 7.63 -2.74 9.40
C GLY A 111 8.67 -3.81 9.74
N ILE A 112 9.35 -4.37 8.72
CA ILE A 112 10.46 -5.32 8.88
C ILE A 112 11.79 -4.55 8.89
N PRO A 113 12.66 -4.78 9.90
CA PRO A 113 13.96 -4.15 9.94
C PRO A 113 14.88 -4.55 8.77
N THR A 114 15.43 -3.56 8.07
CA THR A 114 16.46 -3.76 7.04
C THR A 114 17.83 -3.25 7.49
N ARG A 115 17.90 -2.56 8.64
CA ARG A 115 19.13 -2.04 9.24
C ARG A 115 19.14 -2.33 10.74
N LEU A 116 20.26 -2.80 11.27
CA LEU A 116 20.38 -3.14 12.69
C LEU A 116 20.48 -1.91 13.60
N ALA A 117 21.25 -0.89 13.21
CA ALA A 117 21.54 0.26 14.07
C ALA A 117 20.28 1.02 14.56
N PRO A 118 19.27 1.30 13.73
CA PRO A 118 18.03 1.96 14.19
C PRO A 118 17.22 1.10 15.17
N ILE A 119 17.23 -0.22 15.02
CA ILE A 119 16.54 -1.15 15.94
C ILE A 119 17.19 -1.15 17.30
N LEU A 120 18.52 -1.13 17.36
CA LEU A 120 19.24 -1.10 18.64
C LEU A 120 18.94 0.18 19.44
N ARG A 121 18.69 1.29 18.75
CA ARG A 121 18.38 2.60 19.37
C ARG A 121 16.91 2.79 19.74
N THR A 122 16.00 1.97 19.23
CA THR A 122 14.57 2.17 19.47
C THR A 122 14.17 1.90 20.92
N GLN A 123 13.19 2.66 21.41
CA GLN A 123 12.53 2.45 22.71
C GLN A 123 11.28 1.57 22.60
N LEU A 124 10.91 1.16 21.37
CA LEU A 124 9.76 0.27 21.14
C LEU A 124 10.03 -1.18 21.56
N LEU A 125 11.30 -1.56 21.70
CA LEU A 125 11.73 -2.91 22.06
C LEU A 125 12.65 -2.86 23.29
N SER A 126 12.44 -3.79 24.22
CA SER A 126 13.34 -4.06 25.34
C SER A 126 14.64 -4.70 24.85
N PRO A 127 15.72 -4.70 25.67
CA PRO A 127 16.96 -5.39 25.31
C PRO A 127 16.77 -6.89 25.00
N GLY A 128 15.91 -7.58 25.74
CA GLY A 128 15.59 -8.99 25.49
C GLY A 128 14.86 -9.20 24.16
N GLU A 129 13.95 -8.31 23.81
CA GLU A 129 13.22 -8.35 22.54
C GLU A 129 14.12 -8.04 21.35
N LYS A 130 15.09 -7.13 21.52
CA LYS A 130 16.12 -6.86 20.51
C LYS A 130 16.98 -8.10 20.27
N LEU A 131 17.41 -8.78 21.34
CA LEU A 131 18.18 -10.03 21.22
C LEU A 131 17.34 -11.12 20.55
N ARG A 132 16.05 -11.23 20.91
CA ARG A 132 15.12 -12.18 20.28
C ARG A 132 14.96 -11.91 18.79
N ALA A 133 14.84 -10.65 18.37
CA ALA A 133 14.77 -10.28 16.97
C ALA A 133 16.10 -10.56 16.24
N ALA A 134 17.24 -10.33 16.88
CA ALA A 134 18.56 -10.59 16.31
C ALA A 134 18.84 -12.09 16.06
N ALA A 135 18.16 -12.98 16.78
CA ALA A 135 18.26 -14.43 16.56
C ALA A 135 17.87 -14.84 15.12
N ASP A 136 17.10 -14.02 14.39
CA ASP A 136 16.75 -14.26 13.00
C ASP A 136 17.95 -14.51 12.07
N LEU A 137 19.11 -13.93 12.41
CA LEU A 137 20.37 -14.08 11.66
C LEU A 137 20.92 -15.51 11.70
N ILE A 138 20.56 -16.30 12.71
CA ILE A 138 21.03 -17.67 12.91
C ILE A 138 19.91 -18.71 12.81
N LEU A 139 18.64 -18.28 12.85
CA LEU A 139 17.50 -19.18 12.75
C LEU A 139 17.44 -19.86 11.38
N PRO A 140 17.21 -21.19 11.33
CA PRO A 140 17.14 -21.92 10.08
C PRO A 140 16.01 -21.39 9.18
N ARG A 141 16.23 -21.47 7.87
CA ARG A 141 15.19 -21.18 6.89
C ARG A 141 14.12 -22.28 6.93
N ARG A 142 12.86 -21.87 6.81
CA ARG A 142 11.75 -22.79 6.55
C ARG A 142 11.99 -23.46 5.19
N ARG A 143 11.77 -24.77 5.11
CA ARG A 143 12.06 -25.58 3.91
C ARG A 143 10.81 -25.99 3.14
N ASP A 144 9.64 -25.95 3.75
CA ASP A 144 8.40 -26.18 3.03
C ASP A 144 7.95 -24.91 2.29
N SER A 145 7.16 -25.11 1.24
CA SER A 145 6.61 -24.06 0.36
C SER A 145 5.15 -23.74 0.67
N GLY A 146 4.67 -24.10 1.86
CA GLY A 146 3.29 -23.83 2.27
C GLY A 146 3.08 -22.33 2.50
N ASP A 147 1.89 -21.84 2.16
CA ASP A 147 1.51 -20.47 2.50
C ASP A 147 1.48 -20.27 4.02
N GLU A 148 1.84 -19.08 4.48
CA GLU A 148 1.91 -18.74 5.89
C GLU A 148 1.41 -17.32 6.12
N THR A 149 0.74 -17.10 7.23
CA THR A 149 0.37 -15.75 7.65
C THR A 149 1.62 -14.90 7.90
N ILE A 150 1.55 -13.62 7.54
CA ILE A 150 2.62 -12.66 7.79
C ILE A 150 2.95 -12.62 9.29
N GLY A 151 1.92 -12.59 10.15
CA GLY A 151 2.08 -12.63 11.59
C GLY A 151 2.80 -13.91 12.07
N GLY A 152 2.43 -15.08 11.56
CA GLY A 152 3.09 -16.35 11.92
C GLY A 152 4.57 -16.36 11.53
N GLN A 153 4.87 -15.93 10.31
CA GLN A 153 6.25 -15.86 9.82
C GLN A 153 7.10 -14.90 10.67
N LEU A 154 6.58 -13.70 10.95
CA LEU A 154 7.30 -12.68 11.69
C LEU A 154 7.43 -13.01 13.18
N ARG A 155 6.42 -13.58 13.83
CA ARG A 155 6.53 -14.02 15.24
C ARG A 155 7.60 -15.11 15.40
N ARG A 156 7.62 -16.08 14.49
CA ARG A 156 8.66 -17.12 14.49
C ARG A 156 10.05 -16.54 14.30
N ARG A 157 10.22 -15.57 13.38
CA ARG A 157 11.53 -15.01 13.04
C ARG A 157 12.00 -13.92 14.00
N LEU A 158 11.19 -12.90 14.20
CA LEU A 158 11.54 -11.67 14.91
C LEU A 158 10.97 -11.58 16.33
N GLY A 159 9.99 -12.43 16.67
CA GLY A 159 9.32 -12.45 17.98
C GLY A 159 8.10 -11.52 18.05
N ASP A 160 7.27 -11.74 19.06
CA ASP A 160 5.97 -11.09 19.21
C ASP A 160 6.08 -9.57 19.31
N ALA A 161 7.05 -9.06 20.07
CA ALA A 161 7.23 -7.62 20.25
C ALA A 161 7.44 -6.85 18.94
N VAL A 162 8.14 -7.45 17.96
CA VAL A 162 8.32 -6.84 16.63
C VAL A 162 7.01 -6.85 15.86
N VAL A 163 6.23 -7.93 15.96
CA VAL A 163 4.92 -8.01 15.31
C VAL A 163 3.97 -7.00 15.92
N ASP A 164 3.81 -6.99 17.23
CA ASP A 164 2.77 -6.21 17.88
C ASP A 164 3.06 -4.70 17.88
N ARG A 165 4.34 -4.28 17.83
CA ARG A 165 4.73 -2.87 17.97
C ARG A 165 5.42 -2.26 16.76
N LEU A 166 5.76 -3.04 15.75
CA LEU A 166 6.42 -2.53 14.54
C LEU A 166 5.68 -2.98 13.27
N ALA A 167 5.64 -4.28 12.99
CA ALA A 167 5.06 -4.79 11.75
C ALA A 167 3.53 -4.65 11.71
N GLY A 168 2.85 -5.07 12.78
CA GLY A 168 1.41 -5.01 12.93
C GLY A 168 0.86 -3.59 12.77
N PRO A 169 1.35 -2.57 13.49
CA PRO A 169 0.90 -1.19 13.28
C PRO A 169 1.11 -0.67 11.85
N VAL A 170 2.23 -1.01 11.21
CA VAL A 170 2.50 -0.58 9.82
C VAL A 170 1.58 -1.28 8.83
N LEU A 171 1.41 -2.60 8.95
CA LEU A 171 0.55 -3.39 8.06
C LEU A 171 -0.94 -3.08 8.31
N GLY A 172 -1.34 -2.92 9.57
CA GLY A 172 -2.66 -2.47 9.97
C GLY A 172 -2.99 -1.08 9.44
N GLY A 173 -2.00 -0.18 9.38
CA GLY A 173 -2.16 1.14 8.73
C GLY A 173 -2.42 1.07 7.23
N ILE A 174 -2.01 -0.01 6.54
CA ILE A 174 -2.20 -0.19 5.10
C ILE A 174 -3.50 -0.95 4.80
N TYR A 175 -3.76 -2.02 5.55
CA TYR A 175 -4.79 -3.01 5.22
C TYR A 175 -5.94 -3.05 6.23
N ALA A 176 -5.78 -2.48 7.43
CA ALA A 176 -6.69 -2.65 8.56
C ALA A 176 -7.03 -4.13 8.85
N GLY A 177 -6.07 -5.03 8.63
CA GLY A 177 -6.19 -6.48 8.83
C GLY A 177 -5.58 -6.97 10.15
N ASP A 178 -5.68 -8.28 10.39
CA ASP A 178 -5.17 -9.03 11.56
C ASP A 178 -3.99 -9.94 11.17
#